data_AF-A0A7V3SU42-F1
#
_entry.id   AF-A0A7V3SU42-F1
#
_cell.length_a   1.000
_cell.length_b   1.000
_cell.length_c   1.000
_cell.angle_alpha   90.00
_cell.angle_beta   90.00
_cell.angle_gamma   90.00
#
_symmetry.space_group_name_H-M   'P 1'
#
loop_
_entity.id
_entity.type
_entity.pdbx_description
1 polymer ?
#
loop_
_entity_poly.entity_id
_entity_poly.type
_entity_poly.pdbx_seq_one_letter_code
_entity_poly.pdbx_strand_id
1 'polypeptide(L)'
;VVGTTPSMLNVRDWNLSSGKPFTEQDVKSATKVCLLGQTVVDNLFGDLDTTNQIIRIKKIPFTVIGVLERKGQSPVGQDQDDTIYVPITTAQKKLFGTHIPGMVRNIMVKANSVEDLQKAEEQITALLKQRHHISQKQENDFTIRNLTQMMEAQEQSSRVMTLLLGAIASVSLIVGGIGIMNIMLVSVTERTREIGVRMAVGAKMWDIRLQFLIESITLSLIGGIIGIIIGISTSKLLSYFVGLPVIISIYSIFIAFAFSGLVGIFFGFYPAYKASLLNPIDALRYE
;
A
#
# COMPACT_ATOMS: atom_id res chain seq x y z
N VAL A 1 22.22 -8.73 14.84
CA VAL A 1 22.19 -9.10 16.29
C VAL A 1 21.80 -7.88 17.10
N VAL A 2 20.81 -8.01 17.99
CA VAL A 2 20.26 -6.93 18.83
C VAL A 2 20.18 -7.41 20.29
N GLY A 3 20.71 -6.60 21.21
CA GLY A 3 20.54 -6.82 22.65
C GLY A 3 19.24 -6.20 23.13
N THR A 4 18.38 -6.98 23.78
CA THR A 4 17.05 -6.50 24.17
C THR A 4 16.52 -7.12 25.46
N THR A 5 15.37 -6.65 25.92
CA THR A 5 14.65 -7.14 27.11
C THR A 5 13.50 -8.07 26.69
N PRO A 6 12.99 -8.92 27.59
CA PRO A 6 11.85 -9.79 27.30
C PRO A 6 10.63 -9.01 26.78
N SER A 7 10.40 -7.80 27.31
CA SER A 7 9.30 -6.92 26.90
C SER A 7 9.35 -6.48 25.44
N MET A 8 10.48 -6.61 24.75
CA MET A 8 10.60 -6.23 23.33
C MET A 8 9.63 -7.00 22.44
N LEU A 9 9.34 -8.26 22.75
CA LEU A 9 8.37 -9.06 22.00
C LEU A 9 6.96 -8.46 22.10
N ASN A 10 6.57 -7.97 23.28
CA ASN A 10 5.29 -7.30 23.47
C ASN A 10 5.25 -5.92 22.81
N VAL A 11 6.33 -5.13 22.97
CA VAL A 11 6.43 -3.79 22.39
C VAL A 11 6.37 -3.82 20.86
N ARG A 12 6.92 -4.88 20.24
CA ARG A 12 6.90 -5.07 18.78
C ARG A 12 5.74 -5.93 18.28
N ASP A 13 4.88 -6.44 19.15
CA ASP A 13 3.88 -7.47 18.79
C ASP A 13 4.50 -8.58 17.94
N TRP A 14 5.57 -9.18 18.46
CA TRP A 14 6.33 -10.21 17.77
C TRP A 14 6.27 -11.52 18.55
N ASN A 15 5.42 -12.43 18.07
CA ASN A 15 5.25 -13.74 18.67
C ASN A 15 6.35 -14.71 18.26
N LEU A 16 6.40 -15.84 18.95
CA LEU A 16 7.32 -16.94 18.69
C LEU A 16 6.62 -18.00 17.84
N SER A 17 7.28 -18.42 16.76
CA SER A 17 6.86 -19.59 16.00
C SER A 17 7.15 -20.88 16.78
N SER A 18 8.29 -20.93 17.49
CA SER A 18 8.69 -22.09 18.28
C SER A 18 9.58 -21.72 19.47
N GLY A 19 9.67 -22.64 20.44
CA GLY A 19 10.50 -22.48 21.64
C GLY A 19 9.90 -21.54 22.68
N LYS A 20 10.76 -20.82 23.40
CA LYS A 20 10.37 -19.97 24.55
C LYS A 20 11.12 -18.64 24.52
N PRO A 21 10.50 -17.55 25.03
CA PRO A 21 11.21 -16.29 25.18
C PRO A 21 12.27 -16.40 26.27
N PHE A 22 13.33 -15.60 26.18
CA PHE A 22 14.23 -15.43 27.32
C PHE A 22 13.54 -14.60 28.41
N THR A 23 13.94 -14.84 29.66
CA THR A 23 13.29 -14.29 30.85
C THR A 23 14.09 -13.12 31.44
N GLU A 24 13.49 -12.42 32.41
CA GLU A 24 14.21 -11.42 33.20
C GLU A 24 15.40 -12.01 33.95
N GLN A 25 15.33 -13.30 34.31
CA GLN A 25 16.46 -13.99 34.93
C GLN A 25 17.63 -14.14 33.97
N ASP A 26 17.36 -14.41 32.69
CA ASP A 26 18.40 -14.50 31.66
C ASP A 26 19.11 -13.15 31.44
N VAL A 27 18.35 -12.06 31.54
CA VAL A 27 18.91 -10.70 31.52
C VAL A 27 19.78 -10.48 32.76
N LYS A 28 19.33 -10.81 33.97
CA LYS A 28 20.13 -10.61 35.19
C LYS A 28 21.42 -11.43 35.18
N SER A 29 21.35 -12.69 34.75
CA SER A 29 22.48 -13.63 34.71
C SER A 29 23.39 -13.45 33.49
N ALA A 30 23.03 -12.58 32.54
CA ALA A 30 23.71 -12.43 31.25
C ALA A 30 23.92 -13.79 30.55
N THR A 31 22.85 -14.60 30.52
CA THR A 31 22.85 -15.93 29.92
C THR A 31 23.10 -15.83 28.42
N LYS A 32 23.85 -16.80 27.86
CA LYS A 32 24.19 -16.85 26.43
C LYS A 32 23.09 -17.57 25.64
N VAL A 33 21.89 -17.00 25.64
CA VAL A 33 20.73 -17.49 24.87
C VAL A 33 20.35 -16.52 23.77
N CYS A 34 19.72 -17.02 22.71
CA CYS A 34 19.23 -16.18 21.62
C CYS A 34 17.88 -16.65 21.05
N LEU A 35 17.13 -15.69 20.50
CA LEU A 35 16.00 -15.91 19.61
C LEU A 35 16.40 -15.55 18.18
N LEU A 36 15.95 -16.34 17.21
CA LEU A 36 16.28 -16.16 15.79
C LEU A 36 15.06 -15.67 15.02
N GLY A 37 15.26 -14.75 14.08
CA GLY A 37 14.27 -14.47 13.05
C GLY A 37 14.32 -15.51 11.93
N GLN A 38 13.24 -15.57 11.14
CA GLN A 38 13.04 -16.65 10.16
C GLN A 38 14.13 -16.68 9.08
N THR A 39 14.56 -15.54 8.55
CA THR A 39 15.64 -15.50 7.54
C THR A 39 16.95 -16.08 8.07
N VAL A 40 17.25 -15.87 9.36
CA VAL A 40 18.45 -16.44 9.99
C VAL A 40 18.33 -17.96 10.12
N VAL A 41 17.14 -18.47 10.43
CA VAL A 41 16.86 -19.91 10.47
C VAL A 41 17.05 -20.53 9.09
N ASP A 42 16.40 -19.95 8.08
CA ASP A 42 16.44 -20.45 6.70
C ASP A 42 17.91 -20.51 6.19
N ASN A 43 18.72 -19.51 6.53
CA ASN A 43 20.14 -19.43 6.13
C ASN A 43 21.08 -20.36 6.90
N LEU A 44 20.83 -20.63 8.19
CA LEU A 44 21.77 -21.39 9.04
C LEU A 44 21.39 -22.87 9.20
N PHE A 45 20.09 -23.19 9.17
CA PHE A 45 19.56 -24.50 9.52
C PHE A 45 18.69 -25.12 8.42
N GLY A 46 18.17 -24.34 7.47
CA GLY A 46 17.21 -24.83 6.49
C GLY A 46 15.98 -25.42 7.19
N ASP A 47 15.66 -26.69 6.90
CA ASP A 47 14.51 -27.40 7.47
C ASP A 47 14.80 -28.15 8.79
N LEU A 48 15.99 -27.98 9.38
CA LEU A 48 16.38 -28.66 10.62
C LEU A 48 15.74 -28.03 11.86
N ASP A 49 15.53 -28.84 12.91
CA ASP A 49 15.09 -28.32 14.22
C ASP A 49 16.16 -27.40 14.82
N THR A 50 15.75 -26.16 15.06
CA THR A 50 16.60 -25.06 15.51
C THR A 50 16.68 -24.95 17.03
N THR A 51 15.73 -25.54 17.75
CA THR A 51 15.66 -25.37 19.21
C THR A 51 16.77 -26.15 19.91
N ASN A 52 17.36 -25.54 20.95
CA ASN A 52 18.53 -26.04 21.70
C ASN A 52 19.83 -26.19 20.91
N GLN A 53 19.88 -25.76 19.65
CA GLN A 53 21.13 -25.75 18.88
C GLN A 53 22.05 -24.62 19.35
N ILE A 54 23.35 -24.78 19.10
CA ILE A 54 24.36 -23.78 19.44
C ILE A 54 24.81 -23.06 18.17
N ILE A 55 24.65 -21.73 18.15
CA ILE A 55 25.21 -20.86 17.11
C ILE A 55 26.35 -20.03 17.67
N ARG A 56 27.27 -19.58 16.79
CA ARG A 56 28.38 -18.73 17.19
C ARG A 56 28.15 -17.29 16.74
N ILE A 57 28.03 -16.38 17.68
CA ILE A 57 27.94 -14.93 17.43
C ILE A 57 29.29 -14.33 17.82
N LYS A 58 30.02 -13.74 16.87
CA LYS A 58 31.39 -13.21 17.10
C LYS A 58 32.30 -14.19 17.85
N LYS A 59 32.33 -15.46 17.42
CA LYS A 59 33.10 -16.57 18.05
C LYS A 59 32.60 -17.04 19.43
N ILE A 60 31.56 -16.45 20.00
CA ILE A 60 30.98 -16.85 21.29
C ILE A 60 29.79 -17.79 21.05
N PRO A 61 29.70 -18.95 21.72
CA PRO A 61 28.56 -19.85 21.58
C PRO A 61 27.31 -19.32 22.30
N PHE A 62 26.17 -19.38 21.62
CA PHE A 62 24.84 -19.04 22.12
C PHE A 62 23.89 -20.20 21.85
N THR A 63 23.05 -20.52 22.83
CA THR A 63 21.99 -21.53 22.68
C THR A 63 20.73 -20.88 22.12
N VAL A 64 20.18 -21.46 21.05
CA VAL A 64 18.92 -21.05 20.46
C VAL A 64 17.78 -21.59 21.32
N ILE A 65 16.96 -20.70 21.88
CA ILE A 65 15.84 -21.09 22.75
C ILE A 65 14.46 -20.90 22.11
N GLY A 66 14.42 -20.22 20.96
CA GLY A 66 13.18 -20.00 20.21
C GLY A 66 13.39 -19.27 18.90
N VAL A 67 12.35 -19.32 18.08
CA VAL A 67 12.28 -18.70 16.75
C VAL A 67 11.11 -17.73 16.71
N LEU A 68 11.35 -16.53 16.21
CA LEU A 68 10.36 -15.49 16.02
C LEU A 68 9.48 -15.81 14.80
N GLU A 69 8.19 -15.47 14.85
CA GLU A 69 7.31 -15.58 13.68
C GLU A 69 7.80 -14.71 12.52
N ARG A 70 7.45 -15.08 11.28
CA ARG A 70 7.85 -14.31 10.09
C ARG A 70 7.12 -12.97 10.05
N LYS A 71 7.85 -11.85 10.04
CA LYS A 71 7.32 -10.49 9.84
C LYS A 71 7.46 -10.00 8.40
N GLY A 72 8.46 -10.48 7.67
CA GLY A 72 8.78 -10.04 6.32
C GLY A 72 9.50 -8.70 6.26
N GLN A 73 9.33 -7.98 5.15
CA GLN A 73 10.03 -6.72 4.90
C GLN A 73 9.31 -5.52 5.52
N SER A 74 10.10 -4.58 6.04
CA SER A 74 9.67 -3.23 6.41
C SER A 74 9.18 -2.46 5.17
N PRO A 75 8.33 -1.42 5.31
CA PRO A 75 7.96 -0.52 4.20
C PRO A 75 9.14 0.10 3.44
N VAL A 76 10.35 0.10 4.02
CA VAL A 76 11.60 0.58 3.39
C VAL A 76 12.40 -0.56 2.74
N GLY A 77 11.82 -1.75 2.58
CA GLY A 77 12.46 -2.93 1.96
C GLY A 77 13.48 -3.65 2.84
N GLN A 78 13.64 -3.25 4.10
CA GLN A 78 14.54 -3.93 5.03
C GLN A 78 13.92 -5.22 5.53
N ASP A 79 14.63 -6.34 5.41
CA ASP A 79 14.22 -7.61 6.03
C ASP A 79 14.21 -7.48 7.55
N GLN A 80 13.03 -7.65 8.16
CA GLN A 80 12.91 -7.63 9.61
C GLN A 80 13.31 -8.96 10.25
N ASP A 81 13.25 -10.06 9.48
CA ASP A 81 13.48 -11.43 9.93
C ASP A 81 14.98 -11.80 9.94
N ASP A 82 15.84 -11.00 9.30
CA ASP A 82 17.30 -11.10 9.43
C ASP A 82 17.79 -10.49 10.76
N THR A 83 17.37 -11.09 11.87
CA THR A 83 17.71 -10.61 13.21
C THR A 83 17.94 -11.73 14.21
N ILE A 84 18.75 -11.42 15.23
CA ILE A 84 19.03 -12.31 16.35
C ILE A 84 18.87 -11.49 17.62
N TYR A 85 17.94 -11.88 18.49
CA TYR A 85 17.73 -11.23 19.79
C TYR A 85 18.47 -11.98 20.89
N VAL A 86 19.20 -11.23 21.70
CA VAL A 86 19.90 -11.74 22.89
C VAL A 86 19.59 -10.85 24.09
N PRO A 87 19.75 -11.33 25.34
CA PRO A 87 19.58 -10.47 26.51
C PRO A 87 20.50 -9.23 26.45
N ILE A 88 19.96 -8.06 26.77
CA ILE A 88 20.67 -6.77 26.66
C ILE A 88 22.00 -6.75 27.42
N THR A 89 22.04 -7.34 28.61
CA THR A 89 23.24 -7.48 29.44
C THR A 89 24.29 -8.38 28.79
N THR A 90 23.88 -9.46 28.13
CA THR A 90 24.74 -10.36 27.37
C THR A 90 25.35 -9.64 26.17
N ALA A 91 24.54 -8.84 25.45
CA ALA A 91 25.02 -8.02 24.35
C ALA A 91 26.07 -6.98 24.80
N GLN A 92 25.76 -6.22 25.86
CA GLN A 92 26.63 -5.19 26.41
C GLN A 92 27.95 -5.76 26.94
N LYS A 93 27.89 -6.82 27.75
CA LYS A 93 29.06 -7.39 28.42
C LYS A 93 29.93 -8.27 27.52
N LYS A 94 29.33 -8.99 26.56
CA LYS A 94 30.03 -10.07 25.83
C LYS A 94 30.19 -9.83 24.33
N LEU A 95 29.32 -9.02 23.68
CA LEU A 95 29.32 -8.89 22.22
C LEU A 95 29.81 -7.53 21.69
N PHE A 96 29.39 -6.44 22.32
CA PHE A 96 29.64 -5.10 21.81
C PHE A 96 30.70 -4.34 22.61
N GLY A 97 30.84 -4.63 23.91
CA GLY A 97 31.76 -3.89 24.78
C GLY A 97 31.33 -2.44 24.90
N THR A 98 30.36 -2.15 25.76
CA THR A 98 29.95 -0.76 26.01
C THR A 98 30.98 -0.05 26.88
N HIS A 99 31.55 1.05 26.38
CA HIS A 99 32.49 1.91 27.12
C HIS A 99 31.83 2.60 28.33
N ILE A 100 30.51 2.80 28.29
CA ILE A 100 29.73 3.42 29.37
C ILE A 100 28.70 2.41 29.86
N PRO A 101 28.78 1.96 31.12
CA PRO A 101 27.77 1.09 31.71
C PRO A 101 26.37 1.73 31.63
N GLY A 102 25.38 0.98 31.13
CA GLY A 102 23.99 1.45 31.06
C GLY A 102 23.62 2.25 29.81
N MET A 103 24.55 2.54 28.90
CA MET A 103 24.22 3.18 27.63
C MET A 103 23.43 2.25 26.71
N VAL A 104 22.36 2.77 26.12
CA VAL A 104 21.51 2.08 25.14
C VAL A 104 21.41 2.91 23.85
N ARG A 105 21.30 2.24 22.70
CA ARG A 105 21.19 2.92 21.40
C ARG A 105 19.80 3.49 21.15
N ASN A 106 18.77 2.78 21.59
CA ASN A 106 17.39 3.19 21.50
C ASN A 106 16.56 2.52 22.61
N ILE A 107 15.45 3.16 22.97
CA ILE A 107 14.44 2.61 23.86
C ILE A 107 13.14 2.59 23.07
N MET A 108 12.51 1.42 23.00
CA MET A 108 11.22 1.26 22.33
C MET A 108 10.14 1.16 23.40
N VAL A 109 9.08 1.93 23.22
CA VAL A 109 7.96 2.00 24.16
C VAL A 109 6.68 1.80 23.38
N LYS A 110 5.75 1.02 23.92
CA LYS A 110 4.42 0.81 23.39
C LYS A 110 3.41 1.51 24.30
N ALA A 111 2.60 2.39 23.73
CA ALA A 111 1.47 3.00 24.44
C ALA A 111 0.30 2.02 24.53
N ASN A 112 -0.59 2.21 25.51
CA ASN A 112 -1.77 1.38 25.67
C ASN A 112 -2.80 1.61 24.55
N SER A 113 -2.89 2.83 24.04
CA SER A 113 -3.77 3.21 22.95
C SER A 113 -3.15 4.32 22.09
N VAL A 114 -3.77 4.60 20.94
CA VAL A 114 -3.33 5.65 20.01
C VAL A 114 -3.54 7.04 20.61
N GLU A 115 -4.64 7.23 21.36
CA GLU A 115 -5.01 8.50 21.99
C GLU A 115 -4.02 8.91 23.09
N ASP A 116 -3.35 7.93 23.70
CA ASP A 116 -2.36 8.15 24.74
C ASP A 116 -0.96 8.44 24.20
N LEU A 117 -0.71 8.32 22.88
CA LEU A 117 0.63 8.49 22.30
C LEU A 117 1.22 9.87 22.57
N GLN A 118 0.43 10.94 22.35
CA GLN A 118 0.91 12.31 22.58
C GLN A 118 1.22 12.55 24.06
N LYS A 119 0.34 12.09 24.95
CA LYS A 119 0.54 12.20 26.41
C LYS A 119 1.77 11.41 26.85
N ALA A 120 1.96 10.21 26.31
CA ALA A 120 3.12 9.37 26.60
C ALA A 120 4.41 10.04 26.12
N GLU A 121 4.42 10.65 24.93
CA GLU A 121 5.57 11.39 24.40
C GLU A 121 5.94 12.59 25.31
N GLU A 122 4.95 13.37 25.74
CA GLU A 122 5.15 14.49 26.67
C GLU A 122 5.70 14.01 28.03
N GLN A 123 5.13 12.94 28.58
CA GLN A 123 5.56 12.35 29.85
C GLN A 123 6.97 11.76 29.79
N ILE A 124 7.29 11.03 28.71
CA ILE A 124 8.64 10.49 28.49
C ILE A 124 9.64 11.62 28.31
N THR A 125 9.29 12.67 27.57
CA THR A 125 10.15 13.85 27.40
C THR A 125 10.44 14.51 28.74
N ALA A 126 9.42 14.74 29.56
CA ALA A 126 9.57 15.34 30.89
C ALA A 126 10.44 14.46 31.80
N LEU A 127 10.19 13.14 31.81
CA LEU A 127 10.95 12.18 32.60
C LEU A 127 12.43 12.11 32.20
N LEU A 128 12.73 12.10 30.90
CA LEU A 128 14.10 12.06 30.40
C LEU A 128 14.83 13.38 30.67
N LYS A 129 14.18 14.54 30.46
CA LYS A 129 14.75 15.84 30.84
C LYS A 129 15.12 15.88 32.33
N GLN A 130 14.24 15.38 33.19
CA GLN A 130 14.50 15.29 34.63
C GLN A 130 15.69 14.36 34.94
N ARG A 131 15.72 13.14 34.37
CA ARG A 131 16.80 12.17 34.64
C ARG A 131 18.15 12.59 34.08
N HIS A 132 18.16 13.28 32.94
CA HIS A 132 19.36 13.77 32.28
C HIS A 132 19.77 15.17 32.78
N HIS A 133 19.01 15.75 33.72
CA HIS A 133 19.27 17.06 34.31
C HIS A 133 19.35 18.19 33.27
N ILE A 134 18.52 18.11 32.23
CA ILE A 134 18.51 19.06 31.11
C ILE A 134 17.69 20.29 31.49
N SER A 135 18.33 21.45 31.47
CA SER A 135 17.66 22.73 31.70
C SER A 135 16.74 23.11 30.53
N GLN A 136 15.70 23.91 30.79
CA GLN A 136 14.73 24.30 29.75
C GLN A 136 15.34 25.03 28.54
N LYS A 137 16.51 25.66 28.71
CA LYS A 137 17.24 26.39 27.66
C LYS A 137 18.25 25.53 26.89
N GLN A 138 18.46 24.29 27.31
CA GLN A 138 19.42 23.38 26.69
C GLN A 138 18.69 22.45 25.70
N GLU A 139 19.34 22.15 24.59
CA GLU A 139 18.83 21.18 23.62
C GLU A 139 18.80 19.76 24.23
N ASN A 140 17.82 18.95 23.82
CA ASN A 140 17.69 17.58 24.29
C ASN A 140 18.83 16.72 23.72
N ASP A 141 19.39 15.83 24.53
CA ASP A 141 20.35 14.81 24.09
C ASP A 141 19.68 13.52 23.56
N PHE A 142 18.34 13.51 23.52
CA PHE A 142 17.52 12.41 23.01
C PHE A 142 16.52 12.91 21.96
N THR A 143 16.08 11.99 21.10
CA THR A 143 14.99 12.23 20.16
C THR A 143 13.91 11.18 20.36
N ILE A 144 12.67 11.62 20.51
CA ILE A 144 11.51 10.73 20.50
C ILE A 144 10.98 10.69 19.06
N ARG A 145 10.66 9.49 18.58
CA ARG A 145 10.07 9.27 17.27
C ARG A 145 8.78 8.50 17.43
N ASN A 146 7.67 9.14 17.09
CA ASN A 146 6.36 8.51 17.06
C ASN A 146 6.17 7.82 15.70
N LEU A 147 6.30 6.49 15.69
CA LEU A 147 6.14 5.70 14.46
C LEU A 147 4.72 5.78 13.89
N THR A 148 3.70 5.94 14.75
CA THR A 148 2.30 6.07 14.32
C THR A 148 2.08 7.37 13.56
N GLN A 149 2.57 8.50 14.07
CA GLN A 149 2.47 9.80 13.37
C GLN A 149 3.18 9.76 12.01
N MET A 150 4.33 9.08 11.91
CA MET A 150 5.02 8.91 10.63
C MET A 150 4.20 8.08 9.63
N MET A 151 3.55 7.02 10.09
CA MET A 151 2.67 6.19 9.26
C MET A 151 1.42 6.97 8.82
N GLU A 152 0.78 7.71 9.74
CA GLU A 152 -0.37 8.56 9.44
C GLU A 152 -0.03 9.65 8.40
N ALA A 153 1.13 10.31 8.56
CA ALA A 153 1.60 11.31 7.60
C ALA A 153 1.84 10.70 6.20
N GLN A 154 2.40 9.49 6.15
CA GLN A 154 2.61 8.77 4.89
C GLN A 154 1.28 8.33 4.25
N GLU A 155 0.32 7.84 5.05
CA GLU A 155 -1.02 7.48 4.56
C GLU A 155 -1.74 8.72 4.02
N GLN A 156 -1.70 9.83 4.75
CA GLN A 156 -2.30 11.09 4.34
C GLN A 156 -1.69 11.58 3.01
N SER A 157 -0.36 11.56 2.89
CA SER A 157 0.33 11.93 1.65
C SER A 157 -0.07 11.04 0.49
N SER A 158 -0.12 9.72 0.69
CA SER A 158 -0.58 8.74 -0.30
C SER A 158 -2.03 8.99 -0.72
N ARG A 159 -2.91 9.29 0.24
CA ARG A 159 -4.32 9.61 -0.03
C ARG A 159 -4.46 10.89 -0.86
N VAL A 160 -3.71 11.94 -0.53
CA VAL A 160 -3.70 13.19 -1.31
C VAL A 160 -3.20 12.93 -2.73
N MET A 161 -2.10 12.18 -2.89
CA MET A 161 -1.59 11.81 -4.21
C MET A 161 -2.61 11.00 -5.02
N THR A 162 -3.29 10.05 -4.36
CA THR A 162 -4.36 9.24 -4.98
C THR A 162 -5.53 10.12 -5.44
N LEU A 163 -5.96 11.08 -4.62
CA LEU A 163 -7.02 12.02 -4.99
C LEU A 163 -6.60 12.92 -6.15
N LEU A 164 -5.36 13.41 -6.16
CA LEU A 164 -4.82 14.21 -7.27
C LEU A 164 -4.79 13.41 -8.57
N LEU A 165 -4.27 12.18 -8.54
CA LEU A 165 -4.26 11.29 -9.71
C LEU A 165 -5.69 10.95 -10.17
N GLY A 166 -6.59 10.68 -9.24
CA GLY A 166 -8.01 10.45 -9.52
C GLY A 166 -8.70 11.67 -10.15
N ALA A 167 -8.38 12.88 -9.69
CA ALA A 167 -8.90 14.13 -10.27
C ALA A 167 -8.38 14.33 -11.70
N ILE A 168 -7.08 14.13 -11.95
CA ILE A 168 -6.49 14.21 -13.28
C ILE A 168 -7.14 13.18 -14.21
N ALA A 169 -7.26 11.93 -13.77
CA ALA A 169 -7.93 10.88 -14.53
C ALA A 169 -9.40 11.22 -14.84
N SER A 170 -10.12 11.81 -13.89
CA SER A 170 -11.52 12.23 -14.07
C SER A 170 -11.64 13.34 -15.12
N VAL A 171 -10.73 14.33 -15.11
CA VAL A 171 -10.69 15.38 -16.14
C VAL A 171 -10.38 14.79 -17.51
N SER A 172 -9.36 13.92 -17.61
CA SER A 172 -9.04 13.22 -18.86
C SER A 172 -10.23 12.42 -19.40
N LEU A 173 -11.01 11.81 -18.51
CA LEU A 173 -12.21 11.07 -18.88
C LEU A 173 -13.32 11.97 -19.40
N ILE A 174 -13.57 13.12 -18.77
CA ILE A 174 -14.57 14.08 -19.26
C ILE A 174 -14.18 14.55 -20.66
N VAL A 175 -12.91 14.90 -20.88
CA VAL A 175 -12.41 15.32 -22.19
C VAL A 175 -12.57 14.19 -23.23
N GLY A 176 -12.23 12.96 -22.87
CA GLY A 176 -12.43 11.79 -23.73
C GLY A 176 -13.91 11.53 -24.04
N GLY A 177 -14.79 11.67 -23.03
CA GLY A 177 -16.23 11.52 -23.17
C GLY A 177 -16.87 12.57 -24.09
N ILE A 178 -16.43 13.83 -23.99
CA ILE A 178 -16.82 14.90 -24.93
C ILE A 178 -16.40 14.53 -26.35
N GLY A 179 -15.23 13.91 -26.52
CA GLY A 179 -14.77 13.37 -27.81
C GLY A 179 -15.74 12.33 -28.38
N ILE A 180 -16.18 11.36 -27.57
CA ILE A 180 -17.20 10.36 -27.97
C ILE A 180 -18.49 11.07 -28.39
N MET A 181 -18.97 12.01 -27.58
CA MET A 181 -20.19 12.76 -27.88
C MET A 181 -20.11 13.49 -29.22
N ASN A 182 -18.97 14.15 -29.51
CA ASN A 182 -18.78 14.88 -30.76
C ASN A 182 -18.73 13.96 -31.98
N ILE A 183 -17.97 12.87 -31.90
CA ILE A 183 -17.91 11.88 -33.00
C ILE A 183 -19.31 11.30 -33.25
N MET A 184 -20.06 10.99 -32.20
CA MET A 184 -21.43 10.50 -32.33
C MET A 184 -22.38 11.52 -32.93
N LEU A 185 -22.27 12.81 -32.58
CA LEU A 185 -23.07 13.87 -33.21
C LEU A 185 -22.79 13.97 -34.72
N VAL A 186 -21.52 13.94 -35.11
CA VAL A 186 -21.12 13.96 -36.52
C VAL A 186 -21.63 12.71 -37.25
N SER A 187 -21.48 11.53 -36.64
CA SER A 187 -21.98 10.28 -37.23
C SER A 187 -23.50 10.28 -37.43
N VAL A 188 -24.27 10.84 -36.49
CA VAL A 188 -25.73 11.00 -36.64
C VAL A 188 -26.06 11.92 -37.81
N THR A 189 -25.32 13.03 -37.97
CA THR A 189 -25.55 13.94 -39.10
C THR A 189 -25.21 13.32 -40.45
N GLU A 190 -24.11 12.56 -40.54
CA GLU A 190 -23.73 11.84 -41.77
C GLU A 190 -24.71 10.72 -42.13
N ARG A 191 -25.26 10.03 -41.11
CA ARG A 191 -26.22 8.93 -41.30
C ARG A 191 -27.69 9.39 -41.26
N THR A 192 -27.97 10.69 -41.36
CA THR A 192 -29.34 11.25 -41.25
C THR A 192 -30.31 10.57 -42.21
N ARG A 193 -29.93 10.41 -43.48
CA ARG A 193 -30.77 9.78 -44.51
C ARG A 193 -31.06 8.31 -44.21
N GLU A 194 -30.08 7.57 -43.70
CA GLU A 194 -30.25 6.17 -43.31
C GLU A 194 -31.24 6.03 -42.14
N ILE A 195 -31.14 6.90 -41.14
CA ILE A 195 -32.07 6.97 -40.00
C ILE A 195 -33.50 7.26 -40.50
N GLY A 196 -33.63 8.21 -41.43
CA GLY A 196 -34.91 8.57 -42.08
C GLY A 196 -35.58 7.39 -42.76
N VAL A 197 -34.82 6.60 -43.55
CA VAL A 197 -35.33 5.39 -44.21
C VAL A 197 -35.82 4.37 -43.18
N ARG A 198 -35.07 4.12 -42.10
CA ARG A 198 -35.49 3.16 -41.07
C ARG A 198 -36.78 3.58 -40.37
N MET A 199 -36.93 4.87 -40.06
CA MET A 199 -38.17 5.38 -39.47
C MET A 199 -39.35 5.32 -40.45
N ALA A 200 -39.12 5.57 -41.75
CA ALA A 200 -40.16 5.45 -42.77
C ALA A 200 -40.67 4.01 -42.96
N VAL A 201 -39.82 3.02 -42.72
CA VAL A 201 -40.16 1.58 -42.75
C VAL A 201 -40.77 1.10 -41.42
N GLY A 202 -40.85 1.96 -40.39
CA GLY A 202 -41.59 1.71 -39.15
C GLY A 202 -40.73 1.54 -37.89
N ALA A 203 -39.43 1.85 -37.92
CA ALA A 203 -38.60 1.84 -36.71
C ALA A 203 -39.09 2.88 -35.70
N LYS A 204 -39.18 2.50 -34.42
CA LYS A 204 -39.59 3.41 -33.34
C LYS A 204 -38.42 4.28 -32.92
N MET A 205 -38.71 5.43 -32.31
CA MET A 205 -37.69 6.31 -31.72
C MET A 205 -36.78 5.57 -30.72
N TRP A 206 -37.33 4.61 -29.98
CA TRP A 206 -36.58 3.77 -29.05
C TRP A 206 -35.55 2.89 -29.75
N ASP A 207 -35.86 2.36 -30.94
CA ASP A 207 -34.96 1.47 -31.68
C ASP A 207 -33.73 2.24 -32.17
N ILE A 208 -33.93 3.45 -32.69
CA ILE A 208 -32.85 4.35 -33.11
C ILE A 208 -31.99 4.76 -31.92
N ARG A 209 -32.61 5.13 -30.80
CA ARG A 209 -31.88 5.53 -29.59
C ARG A 209 -31.03 4.38 -29.06
N LEU A 210 -31.60 3.18 -28.95
CA LEU A 210 -30.91 2.00 -28.44
C LEU A 210 -29.74 1.61 -29.35
N GLN A 211 -29.88 1.73 -30.67
CA GLN A 211 -28.79 1.47 -31.60
C GLN A 211 -27.59 2.40 -31.36
N PHE A 212 -27.80 3.72 -31.36
CA PHE A 212 -26.70 4.67 -31.16
C PHE A 212 -26.11 4.59 -29.75
N LEU A 213 -26.93 4.26 -28.75
CA LEU A 213 -26.44 4.02 -27.39
C LEU A 213 -25.54 2.79 -27.33
N ILE A 214 -25.93 1.69 -28.00
CA ILE A 214 -25.09 0.48 -28.10
C ILE A 214 -23.80 0.77 -28.86
N GLU A 215 -23.82 1.58 -29.93
CA GLU A 215 -22.62 1.96 -30.67
C GLU A 215 -21.64 2.74 -29.76
N SER A 216 -22.14 3.72 -29.01
CA SER A 216 -21.34 4.47 -28.04
C SER A 216 -20.78 3.61 -26.91
N ILE A 217 -21.61 2.73 -26.32
CA ILE A 217 -21.17 1.79 -25.28
C ILE A 217 -20.09 0.86 -25.84
N THR A 218 -20.28 0.31 -27.04
CA THR A 218 -19.33 -0.62 -27.66
C THR A 218 -17.99 0.06 -27.91
N LEU A 219 -17.99 1.28 -28.48
CA LEU A 219 -16.78 2.08 -28.67
C LEU A 219 -16.07 2.35 -27.33
N SER A 220 -16.83 2.71 -26.29
CA SER A 220 -16.25 2.97 -24.98
C SER A 220 -15.70 1.71 -24.32
N LEU A 221 -16.40 0.57 -24.38
CA LEU A 221 -15.93 -0.69 -23.80
C LEU A 221 -14.68 -1.21 -24.51
N ILE A 222 -14.61 -1.10 -25.85
CA ILE A 222 -13.40 -1.45 -26.61
C ILE A 222 -12.23 -0.56 -26.18
N GLY A 223 -12.45 0.75 -26.10
CA GLY A 223 -11.45 1.70 -25.62
C GLY A 223 -11.01 1.40 -24.18
N GLY A 224 -11.95 1.05 -23.30
CA GLY A 224 -11.70 0.66 -21.92
C GLY A 224 -10.85 -0.62 -21.81
N ILE A 225 -11.16 -1.65 -22.60
CA ILE A 225 -10.36 -2.89 -22.66
C ILE A 225 -8.94 -2.59 -23.12
N ILE A 226 -8.79 -1.81 -24.21
CA ILE A 226 -7.47 -1.41 -24.72
C ILE A 226 -6.71 -0.62 -23.67
N GLY A 227 -7.37 0.33 -23.00
CA GLY A 227 -6.79 1.12 -21.91
C GLY A 227 -6.33 0.27 -20.73
N ILE A 228 -7.12 -0.73 -20.32
CA ILE A 228 -6.76 -1.69 -19.27
C ILE A 228 -5.52 -2.50 -19.68
N ILE A 229 -5.47 -3.01 -20.92
CA ILE A 229 -4.33 -3.77 -21.42
C ILE A 229 -3.06 -2.91 -21.43
N ILE A 230 -3.15 -1.69 -21.94
CA ILE A 230 -2.03 -0.74 -21.96
C ILE A 230 -1.58 -0.39 -20.54
N GLY A 231 -2.53 -0.14 -19.63
CA GLY A 231 -2.26 0.18 -18.24
C GLY A 231 -1.52 -0.96 -17.53
N ILE A 232 -2.03 -2.19 -17.60
CA ILE A 232 -1.40 -3.38 -17.01
C ILE A 232 0.00 -3.61 -17.60
N SER A 233 0.12 -3.51 -18.92
CA SER A 233 1.39 -3.72 -19.62
C SER A 233 2.43 -2.70 -19.17
N THR A 234 2.06 -1.42 -19.14
CA THR A 234 2.93 -0.33 -18.70
C THR A 234 3.32 -0.49 -17.23
N SER A 235 2.35 -0.82 -16.36
CA SER A 235 2.61 -1.09 -14.93
C SER A 235 3.62 -2.21 -14.71
N LYS A 236 3.49 -3.33 -15.43
CA LYS A 236 4.46 -4.46 -15.33
C LYS A 236 5.84 -4.07 -15.84
N LEU A 237 5.89 -3.33 -16.95
CA LEU A 237 7.14 -2.88 -17.57
C LEU A 237 7.89 -1.92 -16.64
N LEU A 238 7.18 -0.97 -16.02
CA LEU A 238 7.75 -0.11 -14.97
C LEU A 238 8.23 -0.90 -13.74
N SER A 239 7.46 -1.90 -13.29
CA SER A 239 7.86 -2.74 -12.16
C SER A 239 9.20 -3.43 -12.42
N TYR A 240 9.42 -3.91 -13.66
CA TYR A 240 10.67 -4.53 -14.07
C TYR A 240 11.86 -3.55 -14.09
N PHE A 241 11.69 -2.34 -14.65
CA PHE A 241 12.79 -1.38 -14.76
C PHE A 241 13.11 -0.63 -13.46
N VAL A 242 12.09 -0.33 -12.65
CA VAL A 242 12.23 0.52 -11.44
C VAL A 242 12.40 -0.33 -10.18
N GLY A 243 12.13 -1.64 -10.24
CA GLY A 243 12.25 -2.55 -9.09
C GLY A 243 11.19 -2.32 -8.00
N LEU A 244 10.15 -1.54 -8.28
CA LEU A 244 9.03 -1.31 -7.37
C LEU A 244 7.93 -2.35 -7.61
N PRO A 245 7.46 -3.07 -6.57
CA PRO A 245 6.37 -4.02 -6.71
C PRO A 245 5.07 -3.27 -7.02
N VAL A 246 4.53 -3.49 -8.22
CA VAL A 246 3.22 -2.94 -8.61
C VAL A 246 2.13 -3.95 -8.33
N ILE A 247 1.24 -3.63 -7.40
CA ILE A 247 0.09 -4.47 -7.05
C ILE A 247 -1.10 -4.06 -7.92
N ILE A 248 -1.53 -4.97 -8.79
CA ILE A 248 -2.69 -4.76 -9.65
C ILE A 248 -3.90 -5.42 -8.98
N SER A 249 -4.85 -4.59 -8.52
CA SER A 249 -6.10 -5.09 -7.92
C SER A 249 -7.10 -5.48 -9.01
N ILE A 250 -7.62 -6.71 -8.93
CA ILE A 250 -8.67 -7.19 -9.84
C ILE A 250 -9.96 -6.35 -9.73
N TYR A 251 -10.28 -5.88 -8.52
CA TYR A 251 -11.42 -5.01 -8.29
C TYR A 251 -11.31 -3.68 -9.03
N SER A 252 -10.10 -3.09 -9.09
CA SER A 252 -9.85 -1.86 -9.83
C SER A 252 -10.06 -2.02 -11.33
N ILE A 253 -9.75 -3.19 -11.89
CA ILE A 253 -9.99 -3.51 -13.32
C ILE A 253 -11.49 -3.54 -13.61
N PHE A 254 -12.28 -4.24 -12.78
CA PHE A 254 -13.73 -4.29 -12.94
C PHE A 254 -14.37 -2.90 -12.80
N ILE A 255 -13.93 -2.10 -11.84
CA ILE A 255 -14.40 -0.73 -11.65
C ILE A 255 -14.08 0.11 -12.90
N ALA A 256 -12.84 0.05 -13.41
CA ALA A 256 -12.46 0.79 -14.61
C ALA A 256 -13.28 0.38 -15.84
N PHE A 257 -13.51 -0.92 -16.04
CA PHE A 257 -14.32 -1.43 -17.15
C PHE A 257 -15.78 -0.97 -17.05
N ALA A 258 -16.41 -1.12 -15.88
CA ALA A 258 -17.78 -0.67 -15.64
C ALA A 258 -17.91 0.86 -15.84
N PHE A 259 -16.90 1.61 -15.38
CA PHE A 259 -16.88 3.07 -15.51
C PHE A 259 -16.74 3.50 -16.97
N SER A 260 -15.97 2.78 -17.79
CA SER A 260 -15.94 3.00 -19.24
C SER A 260 -17.34 2.85 -19.85
N GLY A 261 -18.05 1.77 -19.52
CA GLY A 261 -19.44 1.59 -19.96
C GLY A 261 -20.35 2.76 -19.57
N LEU A 262 -20.27 3.24 -18.33
CA LEU A 262 -21.04 4.39 -17.84
C LEU A 262 -20.74 5.68 -18.64
N VAL A 263 -19.48 5.90 -19.02
CA VAL A 263 -19.08 7.06 -19.84
C VAL A 263 -19.68 6.96 -21.24
N GLY A 264 -19.64 5.77 -21.85
CA GLY A 264 -20.29 5.51 -23.14
C GLY A 264 -21.80 5.75 -23.09
N ILE A 265 -22.47 5.38 -22.00
CA ILE A 265 -23.89 5.68 -21.78
C ILE A 265 -24.11 7.18 -21.67
N PHE A 266 -23.40 7.85 -20.77
CA PHE A 266 -23.64 9.25 -20.44
C PHE A 266 -23.40 10.18 -21.63
N PHE A 267 -22.25 10.06 -22.30
CA PHE A 267 -21.89 10.90 -23.44
C PHE A 267 -22.54 10.46 -24.76
N GLY A 268 -22.94 9.19 -24.88
CA GLY A 268 -23.69 8.67 -26.03
C GLY A 268 -25.19 8.98 -25.99
N PHE A 269 -25.74 9.28 -24.81
CA PHE A 269 -27.17 9.49 -24.62
C PHE A 269 -27.70 10.69 -25.41
N TYR A 270 -27.03 11.85 -25.33
CA TYR A 270 -27.50 13.06 -26.01
C TYR A 270 -27.54 12.92 -27.54
N PRO A 271 -26.48 12.44 -28.22
CA PRO A 271 -26.53 12.16 -29.66
C PRO A 271 -27.61 11.13 -30.03
N ALA A 272 -27.73 10.05 -29.27
CA ALA A 272 -28.74 9.01 -29.51
C ALA A 272 -30.17 9.54 -29.36
N TYR A 273 -30.39 10.42 -28.37
CA TYR A 273 -31.66 11.12 -28.18
C TYR A 273 -31.96 12.04 -29.38
N LYS A 274 -30.97 12.84 -29.81
CA LYS A 274 -31.13 13.73 -30.97
C LYS A 274 -31.43 12.96 -32.26
N ALA A 275 -30.76 11.83 -32.49
CA ALA A 275 -31.02 10.95 -33.63
C ALA A 275 -32.45 10.40 -33.62
N SER A 276 -32.97 10.03 -32.45
CA SER A 276 -34.32 9.49 -32.30
C SER A 276 -35.44 10.49 -32.56
N LEU A 277 -35.15 11.79 -32.57
CA LEU A 277 -36.11 12.88 -32.78
C LEU A 277 -36.13 13.43 -34.21
N LEU A 278 -35.37 12.83 -35.14
CA LEU A 278 -35.36 13.27 -36.54
C LEU A 278 -36.72 13.00 -37.20
N ASN A 279 -37.22 13.98 -37.96
CA ASN A 279 -38.42 13.79 -38.78
C ASN A 279 -38.08 12.96 -40.03
N PRO A 280 -38.80 11.86 -40.33
CA PRO A 280 -38.51 11.01 -41.49
C PRO A 280 -38.55 11.77 -42.83
N ILE A 281 -39.47 12.72 -42.96
CA ILE A 281 -39.64 13.53 -44.17
C ILE A 281 -38.44 14.47 -44.40
N ASP A 282 -37.99 15.14 -43.34
CA ASP A 282 -36.84 16.06 -43.39
C ASP A 282 -35.54 15.29 -43.61
N ALA A 283 -35.40 14.13 -42.97
CA ALA A 283 -34.23 13.27 -43.10
C ALA A 283 -34.04 12.69 -44.52
N LEU A 284 -35.13 12.45 -45.26
CA LEU A 284 -35.09 11.96 -46.65
C LEU A 284 -34.83 13.08 -47.69
N ARG A 285 -35.06 14.33 -47.30
CA ARG A 285 -34.79 15.52 -48.12
C ARG A 285 -33.38 16.07 -47.97
N TYR A 286 -32.63 15.55 -46.99
CA TYR A 286 -31.23 15.91 -46.76
C TYR A 286 -30.35 15.29 -47.85
N GLU A 287 -29.60 16.12 -48.59
CA GLU A 287 -28.49 15.69 -49.46
C GLU A 287 -27.21 15.49 -48.65
#